data_AF-A0A955M4B9-F1
#
_entry.id   AF-A0A955M4B9-F1
#
_cell.length_a   1.000
_cell.length_b   1.000
_cell.length_c   1.000
_cell.angle_alpha   90.00
_cell.angle_beta   90.00
_cell.angle_gamma   90.00
#
_symmetry.space_group_name_H-M   'P 1'
#
loop_
_entity.id
_entity.type
_entity.pdbx_description
1 polymer ?
#
loop_
_entity_poly.entity_id
_entity_poly.type
_entity_poly.pdbx_seq_one_letter_code
_entity_poly.pdbx_strand_id
1 'polypeptide(L)'
;RRGDLLISNDSGPVHLAAALNKPVVSIFTRTEPGINPQRWKPYNSQSRWVAVQPQKLAEYIREHRISFTKAGTTDPQYLKLVSVEEVLEAVDACCKLC
;
A
#
# COMPACT_ATOMS: atom_id res chain seq x y z
N ARG A 1 -2.94 -11.26 22.59
CA ARG A 1 -3.05 -10.59 21.26
C ARG A 1 -3.31 -9.12 21.52
N ARG A 2 -2.47 -8.18 21.06
CA ARG A 2 -2.49 -6.76 21.49
C ARG A 2 -2.59 -5.70 20.38
N GLY A 3 -2.54 -6.07 19.10
CA GLY A 3 -2.60 -5.10 18.00
C GLY A 3 -4.04 -4.78 17.58
N ASP A 4 -4.39 -3.49 17.57
CA ASP A 4 -5.71 -3.00 17.15
C ASP A 4 -5.79 -2.71 15.65
N LEU A 5 -4.64 -2.48 15.00
CA LEU A 5 -4.51 -2.16 13.58
C LEU A 5 -3.15 -2.67 13.05
N LEU A 6 -3.13 -3.16 11.80
CA LEU A 6 -1.89 -3.41 11.07
C LEU A 6 -1.73 -2.39 9.94
N ILE A 7 -0.60 -1.70 9.88
CA ILE A 7 -0.20 -0.86 8.74
C ILE A 7 1.04 -1.52 8.13
N SER A 8 0.99 -1.87 6.85
CA SER A 8 2.08 -2.60 6.19
C SER A 8 2.08 -2.39 4.68
N ASN A 9 3.22 -2.60 4.04
CA ASN A 9 3.27 -2.81 2.59
C ASN A 9 2.57 -4.11 2.19
N ASP A 10 2.21 -4.22 0.91
CA ASP A 10 1.65 -5.44 0.31
C ASP A 10 2.59 -6.63 0.52
N SER A 11 2.23 -7.50 1.47
CA SER A 11 3.04 -8.63 1.95
C SER A 11 2.17 -9.65 2.66
N GLY A 12 2.68 -10.87 2.86
CA GLY A 12 1.96 -11.97 3.52
C GLY A 12 1.23 -11.61 4.83
N PRO A 13 1.84 -10.85 5.76
CA PRO A 13 1.19 -10.43 7.00
C PRO A 13 -0.12 -9.66 6.83
N VAL A 14 -0.26 -8.86 5.77
CA VAL A 14 -1.51 -8.13 5.44
C VAL A 14 -2.67 -9.12 5.28
N HIS A 15 -2.43 -10.21 4.55
CA HIS A 15 -3.45 -11.23 4.30
C HIS A 15 -3.77 -12.05 5.55
N LEU A 16 -2.77 -12.36 6.38
CA LEU A 16 -2.98 -13.06 7.64
C LEU A 16 -3.83 -12.22 8.61
N ALA A 17 -3.53 -10.92 8.74
CA ALA A 17 -4.32 -10.01 9.58
C ALA A 17 -5.75 -9.85 9.05
N ALA A 18 -5.91 -9.70 7.73
CA ALA A 18 -7.23 -9.64 7.09
C ALA A 18 -8.04 -10.93 7.32
N ALA A 19 -7.42 -12.12 7.21
CA ALA A 19 -8.06 -13.41 7.47
C ALA A 19 -8.51 -13.57 8.93
N LEU A 20 -7.84 -12.87 9.87
CA LEU A 20 -8.23 -12.81 11.28
C LEU A 20 -9.26 -11.70 11.58
N ASN A 21 -9.86 -11.09 10.55
CA ASN A 21 -10.77 -9.94 10.66
C ASN A 21 -10.18 -8.80 11.49
N LYS A 22 -8.88 -8.53 11.36
CA LYS A 22 -8.25 -7.35 11.96
C LYS A 22 -8.29 -6.17 10.99
N PRO A 23 -8.42 -4.93 11.47
CA PRO A 23 -8.22 -3.76 10.64
C PRO A 23 -6.82 -3.77 10.03
N VAL A 24 -6.73 -3.49 8.72
CA VAL A 24 -5.46 -3.40 7.99
C VAL A 24 -5.46 -2.20 7.07
N VAL A 25 -4.36 -1.44 7.05
CA VAL A 25 -4.05 -0.49 5.98
C VAL A 25 -2.88 -1.05 5.18
N SER A 26 -3.13 -1.43 3.93
CA SER A 26 -2.12 -1.98 3.01
C SER A 26 -1.61 -0.93 2.03
N ILE A 27 -0.29 -0.81 1.89
CA ILE A 27 0.35 0.23 1.04
C ILE A 27 0.92 -0.41 -0.23
N PHE A 28 0.48 0.11 -1.39
CA PHE A 28 0.87 -0.32 -2.73
C PHE A 28 1.63 0.80 -3.44
N THR A 29 2.91 0.58 -3.71
CA THR A 29 3.75 1.54 -4.44
C THR A 29 3.99 1.14 -5.89
N ARG A 30 3.38 0.03 -6.32
CA ARG A 30 3.54 -0.62 -7.62
C ARG A 30 2.18 -0.74 -8.28
N THR A 31 2.15 -0.58 -9.59
CA THR A 31 0.90 -0.59 -10.37
C THR A 31 0.94 -1.59 -11.52
N GLU A 32 2.01 -2.38 -11.63
CA GLU A 32 2.15 -3.38 -12.67
C GLU A 32 1.03 -4.43 -12.59
N PRO A 33 0.54 -4.91 -13.74
CA PRO A 33 -0.48 -5.96 -13.77
C PRO A 33 -0.05 -7.17 -12.93
N GLY A 34 -0.93 -7.63 -12.04
CA GLY A 34 -0.70 -8.82 -11.23
C GLY A 34 -0.02 -8.57 -9.87
N ILE A 35 0.47 -7.36 -9.57
CA ILE A 35 1.02 -6.96 -8.25
C ILE A 35 0.37 -5.69 -7.69
N ASN A 36 -0.87 -5.42 -8.13
CA ASN A 36 -1.62 -4.22 -7.84
C ASN A 36 -2.79 -4.51 -6.87
N PRO A 37 -3.39 -3.48 -6.24
CA PRO A 37 -4.49 -3.68 -5.29
C PRO A 37 -5.73 -4.32 -5.91
N GLN A 38 -5.92 -4.27 -7.24
CA GLN A 38 -7.03 -4.96 -7.89
C GLN A 38 -7.01 -6.47 -7.63
N ARG A 39 -5.80 -7.05 -7.49
CA ARG A 39 -5.61 -8.48 -7.21
C ARG A 39 -5.25 -8.78 -5.75
N TRP A 40 -4.47 -7.92 -5.10
CA TRP A 40 -3.84 -8.24 -3.81
C TRP A 40 -4.31 -7.40 -2.62
N LYS A 41 -5.32 -6.53 -2.78
CA LYS A 41 -5.85 -5.82 -1.61
C LYS A 41 -6.38 -6.82 -0.55
N PRO A 42 -6.29 -6.49 0.75
CA PRO A 42 -6.98 -7.27 1.77
C PRO A 42 -8.50 -7.27 1.52
N TYR A 43 -9.15 -8.41 1.75
CA TYR A 43 -10.55 -8.64 1.37
C TYR A 43 -11.56 -8.52 2.52
N ASN A 44 -11.12 -8.29 3.77
CA ASN A 44 -12.05 -8.07 4.88
C ASN A 44 -12.60 -6.63 4.86
N SER A 45 -13.80 -6.44 5.42
CA SER A 45 -14.53 -5.17 5.42
C SER A 45 -13.85 -4.05 6.24
N GLN A 46 -13.02 -4.42 7.20
CA GLN A 46 -12.29 -3.49 8.08
C GLN A 46 -10.96 -3.00 7.50
N SER A 47 -10.62 -3.40 6.28
CA SER A 47 -9.35 -3.01 5.67
C SER A 47 -9.50 -1.90 4.64
N ARG A 48 -8.43 -1.13 4.52
CA ARG A 48 -8.21 -0.11 3.51
C ARG A 48 -6.88 -0.36 2.82
N TRP A 49 -6.72 0.24 1.66
CA TRP A 49 -5.46 0.23 0.94
C TRP A 49 -5.20 1.61 0.35
N VAL A 50 -3.93 1.95 0.28
CA VAL A 50 -3.45 3.18 -0.37
C VAL A 50 -2.54 2.75 -1.51
N ALA A 51 -2.74 3.32 -2.68
CA ALA A 51 -1.90 3.04 -3.83
C ALA A 51 -1.42 4.31 -4.49
N VAL A 52 -0.19 4.29 -4.99
CA VAL A 52 0.29 5.38 -5.84
C VAL A 52 -0.59 5.51 -7.08
N GLN A 53 -0.91 6.75 -7.44
CA GLN A 53 -1.64 7.03 -8.67
C GLN A 53 -0.77 6.63 -9.88
N PRO A 54 -1.30 5.87 -10.85
CA PRO A 54 -0.53 5.42 -12.01
C PRO A 54 0.16 6.55 -12.78
N GLN A 55 -0.49 7.71 -12.87
CA GLN A 55 0.03 8.90 -13.54
C GLN A 55 1.27 9.45 -12.82
N LYS A 56 1.16 9.63 -11.50
CA LYS A 56 2.25 10.10 -10.63
C LYS A 56 3.46 9.15 -10.67
N LEU A 57 3.22 7.84 -10.70
CA LEU A 57 4.27 6.85 -10.84
C LEU A 57 4.93 6.91 -12.24
N ALA A 58 4.15 7.05 -13.31
CA ALA A 58 4.67 7.15 -14.67
C ALA A 58 5.56 8.39 -14.88
N GLU A 59 5.15 9.54 -14.33
CA GLU A 59 5.95 10.77 -14.35
C GLU A 59 7.28 10.59 -13.61
N TYR A 60 7.22 10.02 -12.41
CA TYR A 60 8.40 9.79 -11.59
C TYR A 60 9.41 8.82 -12.25
N ILE A 61 8.94 7.71 -12.82
CA ILE A 61 9.78 6.76 -13.59
C ILE A 61 10.49 7.46 -14.75
N ARG A 62 9.76 8.31 -15.49
CA ARG A 62 10.28 9.03 -16.65
C ARG A 62 11.40 9.99 -16.25
N GLU A 63 11.21 10.72 -15.16
CA GLU A 63 12.18 11.72 -14.67
C GLU A 63 13.44 11.08 -14.10
N HIS A 64 13.27 10.02 -13.30
CA HIS A 64 14.37 9.40 -12.54
C HIS A 64 15.01 8.22 -13.27
N ARG A 65 14.49 7.85 -14.46
CA ARG A 65 14.94 6.70 -15.27
C ARG A 65 15.03 5.39 -14.48
N ILE A 66 14.05 5.16 -13.60
CA ILE A 66 14.02 4.00 -12.71
C ILE A 66 13.56 2.77 -13.48
N SER A 67 14.22 1.64 -13.22
CA SER A 67 13.89 0.34 -13.80
C SER A 67 13.54 -0.64 -12.68
N PHE A 68 12.25 -0.93 -12.51
CA PHE A 68 11.75 -1.91 -11.53
C PHE A 68 12.01 -3.37 -11.93
N THR A 69 12.53 -3.61 -13.15
CA THR A 69 12.85 -4.95 -13.67
C THR A 69 14.16 -5.52 -13.13
N LYS A 70 14.99 -4.72 -12.45
CA LYS A 70 16.23 -5.20 -11.79
C LYS A 70 16.12 -5.04 -10.29
N ALA A 71 15.99 -6.17 -9.58
CA ALA A 71 16.23 -6.21 -8.14
C ALA A 71 17.70 -5.82 -7.89
N GLY A 72 17.94 -4.60 -7.40
CA GLY A 72 19.32 -4.16 -7.11
C GLY A 72 19.48 -2.66 -6.86
N THR A 73 18.70 -1.80 -7.53
CA THR A 73 18.73 -0.35 -7.28
C THR A 73 17.54 0.04 -6.41
N THR A 74 17.78 0.26 -5.13
CA THR A 74 16.79 0.82 -4.22
C THR A 74 16.80 2.34 -4.38
N ASP A 75 15.79 2.88 -5.07
CA ASP A 75 15.49 4.31 -4.95
C ASP A 75 14.46 4.49 -3.83
N PRO A 76 14.83 4.84 -2.60
CA PRO A 76 13.85 5.03 -1.53
C PRO A 76 12.90 6.19 -1.78
N GLN A 77 13.16 7.07 -2.76
CA GLN A 77 12.32 8.23 -3.02
C GLN A 77 10.98 7.86 -3.68
N TYR A 78 10.87 6.73 -4.40
CA TYR A 78 9.58 6.28 -4.95
C TYR A 78 8.55 5.98 -3.85
N LEU A 79 9.01 5.62 -2.64
CA LEU A 79 8.13 5.39 -1.49
C LEU A 79 7.40 6.67 -1.07
N LYS A 80 8.00 7.84 -1.33
CA LYS A 80 7.41 9.15 -1.02
C LYS A 80 6.26 9.53 -1.96
N LEU A 81 6.00 8.73 -3.00
CA LEU A 81 4.87 8.94 -3.88
C LEU A 81 3.53 8.66 -3.19
N VAL A 82 3.54 7.83 -2.14
CA VAL A 82 2.43 7.71 -1.19
C VAL A 82 2.71 8.63 -0.02
N SER A 83 1.80 9.56 0.25
CA SER A 83 1.94 10.54 1.32
C SER A 83 1.52 9.95 2.67
N VAL A 84 2.03 10.53 3.76
CA VAL A 84 1.64 10.12 5.12
C VAL A 84 0.16 10.44 5.36
N GLU A 85 -0.30 11.56 4.81
CA GLU A 85 -1.69 12.03 4.90
C GLU A 85 -2.65 11.03 4.24
N GLU A 86 -2.33 10.52 3.04
CA GLU A 86 -3.12 9.49 2.37
C GLU A 86 -3.24 8.21 3.23
N VAL A 87 -2.18 7.86 3.97
CA VAL A 87 -2.19 6.72 4.90
C VAL A 87 -3.04 7.01 6.13
N LEU A 88 -2.95 8.21 6.70
CA LEU A 88 -3.74 8.61 7.86
C LEU A 88 -5.24 8.66 7.54
N GLU A 89 -5.63 9.16 6.37
CA GLU A 89 -7.03 9.12 5.91
C GLU A 89 -7.55 7.68 5.82
N ALA A 90 -6.72 6.74 5.35
CA ALA A 90 -7.07 5.32 5.32
C ALA A 90 -7.20 4.71 6.72
N VAL A 91 -6.37 5.14 7.68
CA VAL A 91 -6.46 4.74 9.09
C VAL A 91 -7.76 5.24 9.71
N ASP A 92 -8.13 6.49 9.51
CA ASP A 92 -9.37 7.07 10.02
C ASP A 92 -10.59 6.33 9.47
N ALA A 93 -10.57 6.01 8.17
CA ALA A 93 -11.61 5.23 7.51
C ALA A 93 -11.71 3.77 8.01
N CYS A 94 -10.62 3.20 8.55
CA CYS A 94 -10.59 1.88 9.19
C CYS A 94 -11.19 1.93 10.60
N CYS A 95 -10.85 2.96 11.38
CA CYS A 95 -11.17 3.02 12.81
C CYS A 95 -12.55 3.59 13.15
N LYS A 96 -13.25 4.25 12.21
CA LYS A 96 -14.53 4.95 12.47
C LYS A 96 -14.45 5.82 13.74
N LEU A 97 -13.55 6.80 13.76
CA LEU A 97 -13.52 7.85 14.80
C LEU A 97 -14.56 8.96 14.51
N CYS A 98 -15.77 8.57 14.10
CA CYS A 98 -16.94 9.44 13.95
C CYS A 98 -17.97 9.12 15.02
#